data_AF-A0A1C6BHJ8-F1
#
_entry.id   AF-A0A1C6BHJ8-F1
#
_cell.length_a   1.000
_cell.length_b   1.000
_cell.length_c   1.000
_cell.angle_alpha   90.00
_cell.angle_beta   90.00
_cell.angle_gamma   90.00
#
_symmetry.space_group_name_H-M   'P 1'
#
loop_
_entity.id
_entity.type
_entity.pdbx_description
1 polymer ?
#
loop_
_entity_poly.entity_id
_entity_poly.type
_entity_poly.pdbx_seq_one_letter_code
_entity_poly.pdbx_strand_id
1 'polypeptide(L)'
;MKKRYNKLVAYLLMDFSALILLLPAGLVIQSSEFILAGIISIILTILLTLYINSRTPKGERVGTWFRAWWLGFKIAFKIAMCCTLILIPTMLKWSINIASCDASSNLNNGERFIYDENGNMYEVMNNENIKDESGKWHRVWTNSDGYKFIEINGNKVYLR
;
A
#
# COMPACT_ATOMS: atom_id res chain seq x y z
N MET A 1 -16.10 42.30 -11.30
CA MET A 1 -16.50 40.87 -11.23
C MET A 1 -15.35 40.03 -10.69
N LYS A 2 -15.48 39.40 -9.51
CA LYS A 2 -14.50 38.42 -9.00
C LYS A 2 -14.48 37.23 -9.98
N LYS A 3 -13.43 37.09 -10.79
CA LYS A 3 -13.26 35.94 -11.68
C LYS A 3 -13.25 34.67 -10.83
N ARG A 4 -14.31 33.87 -10.95
CA ARG A 4 -14.38 32.52 -10.40
C ARG A 4 -13.44 31.66 -11.25
N TYR A 5 -12.22 31.45 -10.78
CA TYR A 5 -11.30 30.50 -11.43
C TYR A 5 -11.94 29.11 -11.41
N ASN A 6 -11.84 28.39 -12.52
CA ASN A 6 -12.24 27.00 -12.55
C ASN A 6 -11.22 26.21 -11.70
N LYS A 7 -11.67 25.68 -10.56
CA LYS A 7 -10.81 24.99 -9.57
C LYS A 7 -10.01 23.84 -10.20
N LEU A 8 -10.57 23.22 -11.24
CA LEU A 8 -9.95 22.15 -12.01
C LEU A 8 -8.71 22.63 -12.77
N VAL A 9 -8.77 23.81 -13.41
CA VAL A 9 -7.64 24.39 -14.16
C VAL A 9 -6.49 24.76 -13.21
N ALA A 10 -6.83 25.29 -12.02
CA ALA A 10 -5.85 25.61 -10.98
C ALA A 10 -5.17 24.35 -10.43
N TYR A 11 -5.92 23.26 -10.26
CA TYR A 11 -5.39 21.97 -9.84
C TYR A 11 -4.45 21.38 -10.90
N LEU A 12 -4.88 21.31 -12.17
CA LEU A 12 -4.05 20.81 -13.27
C LEU A 12 -2.75 21.61 -13.44
N LEU A 13 -2.80 22.95 -13.35
CA LEU A 13 -1.61 23.78 -13.44
C LEU A 13 -0.58 23.39 -12.35
N MET A 14 -1.03 23.18 -11.11
CA MET A 14 -0.15 22.82 -10.01
C MET A 14 0.42 21.41 -10.19
N ASP A 15 -0.39 20.45 -10.63
CA ASP A 15 -0.01 19.04 -10.82
C ASP A 15 1.09 18.90 -11.89
N PHE A 16 0.90 19.52 -13.06
CA PHE A 16 1.93 19.50 -14.11
C PHE A 16 3.17 20.34 -13.74
N SER A 17 3.01 21.42 -12.97
CA SER A 17 4.16 22.19 -12.46
C SER A 17 5.00 21.39 -11.46
N ALA A 18 4.36 20.59 -10.61
CA ALA A 18 5.06 19.72 -9.67
C ALA A 18 5.81 18.61 -10.40
N LEU A 19 5.21 18.03 -11.45
CA LEU A 19 5.87 17.06 -12.34
C LEU A 19 7.12 17.64 -13.02
N ILE A 20 7.09 18.90 -13.46
CA ILE A 20 8.29 19.59 -14.00
C ILE A 20 9.39 19.73 -12.94
N LEU A 21 9.01 19.96 -11.68
CA LEU A 21 9.98 20.07 -10.58
C LEU A 21 10.58 18.71 -10.20
N LEU A 22 9.89 17.61 -10.51
CA LEU A 22 10.34 16.23 -10.29
C LEU A 22 11.20 15.68 -11.44
N LEU A 23 11.17 16.32 -12.60
CA LEU A 23 11.93 15.96 -13.80
C LEU A 23 13.45 15.86 -13.56
N PRO A 24 14.11 16.78 -12.82
CA PRO A 24 15.53 16.65 -12.48
C PRO A 24 15.85 15.41 -11.65
N ALA A 25 14.96 15.00 -10.74
CA ALA A 25 15.13 13.78 -9.97
C ALA A 25 14.95 12.52 -10.86
N GLY A 26 13.99 12.54 -11.79
CA GLY A 26 13.82 11.48 -12.77
C GLY A 26 14.99 11.34 -13.76
N LEU A 27 15.65 12.45 -14.09
CA LEU A 27 16.85 12.47 -14.94
C LEU A 27 18.05 11.75 -14.31
N VAL A 28 18.17 11.79 -12.98
CA VAL A 28 19.21 11.06 -12.23
C VAL A 28 18.98 9.54 -12.31
N ILE A 29 17.73 9.09 -12.41
CA ILE A 29 17.35 7.67 -12.43
C ILE A 29 17.47 7.06 -13.84
N GLN A 30 17.69 7.89 -14.89
CA GLN A 30 17.84 7.48 -16.30
C GLN A 30 16.73 6.57 -16.86
N SER A 31 15.53 6.61 -16.27
CA SER A 31 14.37 5.89 -16.76
C SER A 31 13.68 6.65 -17.90
N SER A 32 13.53 6.01 -19.06
CA SER A 32 12.90 6.59 -20.26
C SER A 32 11.45 7.05 -20.04
N GLU A 33 10.72 6.36 -19.16
CA GLU A 33 9.33 6.69 -18.80
C GLU A 33 9.22 8.05 -18.09
N PHE A 34 10.18 8.37 -17.21
CA PHE A 34 10.20 9.65 -16.51
C PHE A 34 10.54 10.81 -17.44
N ILE A 35 11.38 10.58 -18.45
CA ILE A 35 11.72 11.58 -19.46
C ILE A 35 10.47 11.90 -20.31
N LEU A 36 9.74 10.88 -20.76
CA LEU A 36 8.51 11.04 -21.53
C LEU A 36 7.42 11.77 -20.72
N ALA A 37 7.19 11.33 -19.47
CA ALA A 37 6.23 11.96 -18.56
C ALA A 37 6.60 13.43 -18.28
N GLY A 38 7.89 13.71 -18.15
CA GLY A 38 8.41 15.06 -18.00
C GLY A 38 8.11 15.97 -19.19
N ILE A 39 8.38 15.52 -20.41
CA ILE A 39 8.13 16.30 -21.64
C ILE A 39 6.64 16.62 -21.79
N ILE A 40 5.76 15.63 -21.58
CA ILE A 40 4.31 15.81 -21.63
C ILE A 40 3.86 16.85 -20.60
N SER A 41 4.42 16.81 -19.39
CA SER A 41 4.11 17.73 -18.30
C SER A 41 4.54 19.17 -18.61
N ILE A 42 5.70 19.36 -19.26
CA ILE A 42 6.15 20.68 -19.73
C ILE A 42 5.15 21.27 -20.72
N ILE A 43 4.77 20.49 -21.74
CA ILE A 43 3.83 20.93 -22.78
C ILE A 43 2.48 21.32 -22.18
N LEU A 44 1.92 20.49 -21.30
CA LEU A 44 0.66 20.78 -20.63
C LEU A 44 0.73 22.02 -19.73
N THR A 45 1.83 22.19 -18.98
CA THR A 45 2.01 23.38 -18.13
C THR A 45 2.09 24.66 -18.95
N ILE A 46 2.79 24.63 -20.10
CA ILE A 46 2.87 25.77 -21.01
C ILE A 46 1.48 26.09 -21.59
N LEU A 47 0.74 25.09 -22.06
CA LEU A 47 -0.63 25.27 -22.59
C LEU A 47 -1.58 25.86 -21.53
N LEU A 48 -1.53 25.35 -20.30
CA LEU A 48 -2.32 25.86 -19.16
C LEU A 48 -1.92 27.30 -18.80
N THR A 49 -0.63 27.61 -18.81
CA THR A 49 -0.13 28.95 -18.54
C THR A 49 -0.56 29.95 -19.63
N LEU A 50 -0.48 29.55 -20.91
CA LEU A 50 -0.98 30.34 -22.04
C LEU A 50 -2.49 30.53 -21.97
N TYR A 51 -3.25 29.49 -21.62
CA TYR A 51 -4.70 29.58 -21.42
C TYR A 51 -5.05 30.61 -20.34
N ILE A 52 -4.38 30.60 -19.19
CA ILE A 52 -4.58 31.57 -18.11
C ILE A 52 -4.20 32.99 -18.59
N ASN A 53 -3.06 33.13 -19.28
CA ASN A 53 -2.58 34.42 -19.79
C ASN A 53 -3.50 35.02 -20.88
N SER A 54 -4.13 34.18 -21.71
CA SER A 54 -5.09 34.62 -22.74
C SER A 54 -6.36 35.23 -22.13
N ARG A 55 -6.76 34.76 -20.94
CA ARG A 55 -7.98 35.16 -20.24
C ARG A 55 -7.74 36.26 -19.20
N THR A 56 -6.51 36.74 -19.04
CA THR A 56 -6.13 37.72 -18.00
C THR A 56 -5.57 39.03 -18.60
N PRO A 57 -6.01 40.20 -18.08
CA PRO A 57 -5.49 41.50 -18.52
C PRO A 57 -4.00 41.61 -18.16
N LYS A 58 -3.22 42.25 -19.05
CA LYS A 58 -1.75 42.26 -19.05
C LYS A 58 -1.10 42.62 -17.70
N GLY A 59 -1.73 43.51 -16.92
CA GLY A 59 -1.20 43.97 -15.62
C GLY A 59 -1.40 42.99 -14.44
N GLU A 60 -2.29 42.00 -14.54
CA GLU A 60 -2.62 41.11 -13.41
C GLU A 60 -2.19 39.65 -13.63
N ARG A 61 -1.51 39.35 -14.74
CA ARG A 61 -1.25 37.97 -15.21
C ARG A 61 -0.46 37.14 -14.20
N VAL A 62 0.66 37.68 -13.72
CA VAL A 62 1.57 36.98 -12.80
C VAL A 62 0.90 36.74 -11.44
N GLY A 63 0.25 37.76 -10.88
CA GLY A 63 -0.46 37.62 -9.61
C GLY A 63 -1.65 36.67 -9.71
N THR A 64 -2.31 36.63 -10.86
CA THR A 64 -3.41 35.69 -11.13
C THR A 64 -2.91 34.26 -11.28
N TRP A 65 -1.80 34.05 -12.00
CA TRP A 65 -1.15 32.75 -12.15
C TRP A 65 -0.70 32.20 -10.79
N PHE A 66 -0.04 33.03 -9.97
CA PHE A 66 0.41 32.62 -8.65
C PHE A 66 -0.75 32.26 -7.72
N ARG A 67 -1.85 33.02 -7.75
CA ARG A 67 -3.07 32.70 -6.99
C ARG A 67 -3.72 31.39 -7.44
N ALA A 68 -3.75 31.12 -8.74
CA ALA A 68 -4.27 29.86 -9.28
C ALA A 68 -3.38 28.68 -8.86
N TRP A 69 -2.06 28.84 -8.98
CA TRP A 69 -1.09 27.84 -8.54
C TRP A 69 -1.20 27.53 -7.03
N TRP A 70 -1.30 28.56 -6.19
CA TRP A 70 -1.48 28.42 -4.75
C TRP A 70 -2.81 27.75 -4.37
N LEU A 71 -3.88 28.00 -5.13
CA LEU A 71 -5.16 27.32 -4.94
C LEU A 71 -5.02 25.82 -5.27
N GLY A 72 -4.34 25.47 -6.36
CA GLY A 72 -4.05 24.08 -6.73
C GLY A 72 -3.27 23.36 -5.63
N PHE A 73 -2.22 24.01 -5.09
CA PHE A 73 -1.42 23.47 -3.99
C PHE A 73 -2.26 23.13 -2.76
N LYS A 74 -3.17 24.02 -2.35
CA LYS A 74 -4.07 23.76 -1.22
C LYS A 74 -5.01 22.59 -1.45
N ILE A 75 -5.44 22.35 -2.69
CA ILE A 75 -6.30 21.23 -3.04
C ILE A 75 -5.51 19.92 -2.99
N ALA A 76 -4.33 19.89 -3.63
CA ALA A 76 -3.46 18.71 -3.63
C ALA A 76 -3.03 18.32 -2.21
N PHE A 77 -2.68 19.29 -1.36
CA PHE A 77 -2.33 19.01 0.03
C PHE A 77 -3.48 18.36 0.80
N LYS A 78 -4.73 18.80 0.58
CA LYS A 78 -5.91 18.17 1.20
C LYS A 78 -6.11 16.74 0.71
N ILE A 79 -5.95 16.49 -0.58
CA ILE A 79 -6.08 15.14 -1.15
C ILE A 79 -4.99 14.23 -0.59
N ALA A 80 -3.74 14.69 -0.54
CA ALA A 80 -2.63 13.95 0.02
C ALA A 80 -2.87 13.58 1.49
N MET A 81 -3.34 14.54 2.30
CA MET A 81 -3.70 14.29 3.70
C MET A 81 -4.85 13.26 3.84
N CYS A 82 -5.88 13.34 3.00
CA CYS A 82 -6.95 12.34 3.00
C CYS A 82 -6.41 10.94 2.62
N CYS A 83 -5.55 10.87 1.60
CA CYS A 83 -4.95 9.62 1.17
C CYS A 83 -4.07 9.00 2.26
N THR A 84 -3.21 9.78 2.93
CA THR A 84 -2.34 9.25 4.00
C THR A 84 -3.14 8.79 5.22
N LEU A 85 -4.18 9.53 5.60
CA LEU A 85 -5.06 9.16 6.72
C LEU A 85 -5.82 7.85 6.49
N ILE A 86 -6.10 7.49 5.24
CA ILE A 86 -6.78 6.22 4.89
C ILE A 86 -5.74 5.11 4.66
N LEU A 87 -4.66 5.40 3.94
CA LEU A 87 -3.64 4.42 3.58
C LEU A 87 -2.88 3.88 4.80
N ILE A 88 -2.47 4.75 5.73
CA ILE A 88 -1.68 4.32 6.89
C ILE A 88 -2.43 3.29 7.75
N PRO A 89 -3.71 3.50 8.15
CA PRO A 89 -4.47 2.49 8.87
C PRO A 89 -4.68 1.20 8.07
N THR A 90 -4.92 1.29 6.76
CA THR A 90 -5.10 0.10 5.92
C THR A 90 -3.83 -0.72 5.82
N MET A 91 -2.67 -0.08 5.66
CA MET A 91 -1.38 -0.75 5.62
C MET A 91 -1.01 -1.35 6.98
N LEU A 92 -1.29 -0.66 8.09
CA LEU A 92 -1.12 -1.20 9.44
C LEU A 92 -2.02 -2.42 9.69
N LYS A 93 -3.28 -2.39 9.24
CA LYS A 93 -4.17 -3.55 9.35
C LYS A 93 -3.66 -4.74 8.55
N TRP A 94 -3.10 -4.49 7.37
CA TRP A 94 -2.53 -5.54 6.52
C TRP A 94 -1.24 -6.12 7.09
N SER A 95 -0.35 -5.29 7.65
CA SER A 95 0.89 -5.75 8.28
C SER A 95 0.64 -6.61 9.51
N ILE A 96 -0.38 -6.28 10.33
CA ILE A 96 -0.78 -7.10 11.48
C ILE A 96 -1.30 -8.48 11.01
N ASN A 97 -2.08 -8.52 9.93
CA ASN A 97 -2.60 -9.77 9.38
C ASN A 97 -1.48 -10.69 8.85
N ILE A 98 -0.45 -10.11 8.23
CA ILE A 98 0.74 -10.86 7.79
C ILE A 98 1.53 -11.37 9.00
N ALA A 99 1.76 -10.52 10.00
CA ALA A 99 2.47 -10.91 11.23
C ALA A 99 1.76 -12.03 11.99
N SER A 100 0.42 -12.10 11.99
CA SER A 100 -0.31 -13.23 12.58
C SER A 100 -0.17 -14.54 11.79
N CYS A 101 0.11 -14.47 10.49
CA CYS A 101 0.39 -15.66 9.67
C CYS A 101 1.84 -16.15 9.85
N ASP A 102 2.79 -15.23 10.02
CA ASP A 102 4.21 -15.55 10.19
C ASP A 102 4.59 -15.93 11.63
N ALA A 103 3.79 -15.55 12.62
CA ALA A 103 3.97 -15.94 14.02
C ALA A 103 3.52 -17.39 14.31
N SER A 104 3.03 -18.14 13.31
CA SER A 104 2.90 -19.60 13.41
C SER A 104 4.29 -20.19 13.50
N SER A 105 4.74 -20.43 14.74
CA SER A 105 6.02 -21.08 15.00
C SER A 105 6.02 -22.44 14.30
N ASN A 106 6.91 -22.57 13.33
CA ASN A 106 7.04 -23.68 12.39
C ASN A 106 7.15 -25.04 13.06
N LEU A 107 6.04 -25.79 13.07
CA LEU A 107 6.07 -27.20 13.46
C LEU A 107 6.56 -28.06 12.29
N ASN A 108 6.40 -27.56 11.05
CA ASN A 108 6.64 -28.32 9.84
C ASN A 108 7.06 -27.45 8.63
N ASN A 109 8.20 -26.74 8.70
CA ASN A 109 8.77 -26.01 7.54
C ASN A 109 7.78 -25.14 6.71
N GLY A 110 6.78 -24.53 7.35
CA GLY A 110 5.78 -23.68 6.69
C GLY A 110 4.53 -24.41 6.20
N GLU A 111 4.40 -25.72 6.44
CA GLU A 111 3.19 -26.46 6.12
C GLU A 111 2.06 -26.13 7.11
N ARG A 112 0.94 -25.67 6.56
CA ARG A 112 -0.25 -25.27 7.31
C ARG A 112 -1.01 -26.47 7.90
N PHE A 113 -0.74 -27.68 7.40
CA PHE A 113 -1.43 -28.90 7.77
C PHE A 113 -0.44 -30.04 8.02
N ILE A 114 -0.74 -30.87 9.01
CA ILE A 114 -0.01 -32.09 9.36
C ILE A 114 -0.99 -33.25 9.34
N TYR A 115 -0.51 -34.44 8.99
CA TYR A 115 -1.34 -35.63 8.92
C TYR A 115 -0.94 -36.61 10.01
N ASP A 116 -1.89 -37.39 10.52
CA ASP A 116 -1.54 -38.56 11.31
C ASP A 116 -1.21 -39.77 10.43
N GLU A 117 -0.74 -40.86 11.04
CA GLU A 117 -0.46 -42.13 10.35
C GLU A 117 -1.70 -42.74 9.66
N ASN A 118 -2.90 -42.35 10.08
CA ASN A 118 -4.17 -42.80 9.50
C ASN A 118 -4.66 -41.90 8.37
N GLY A 119 -3.95 -40.79 8.07
CA GLY A 119 -4.29 -39.83 7.03
C GLY A 119 -5.28 -38.74 7.45
N ASN A 120 -5.62 -38.61 8.74
CA ASN A 120 -6.45 -37.49 9.21
C ASN A 120 -5.63 -36.21 9.23
N MET A 121 -6.26 -35.10 8.84
CA MET A 121 -5.62 -33.80 8.70
C MET A 121 -5.82 -32.93 9.95
N TYR A 122 -4.75 -32.21 10.33
CA TYR A 122 -4.75 -31.26 11.45
C TYR A 122 -4.15 -29.92 11.00
N GLU A 123 -4.80 -28.80 11.32
CA GLU A 123 -4.29 -27.46 11.05
C GLU A 123 -3.28 -27.04 12.12
N VAL A 124 -2.10 -26.58 11.69
CA VAL A 124 -1.00 -26.18 12.56
C VAL A 124 -1.09 -24.70 12.87
N MET A 125 -1.25 -24.36 14.16
CA MET A 125 -1.23 -22.97 14.61
C MET A 125 0.12 -22.58 15.19
N ASN A 126 0.78 -23.49 15.92
CA ASN A 126 2.11 -23.29 16.50
C ASN A 126 2.79 -24.64 16.81
N ASN A 127 3.99 -24.61 17.41
CA ASN A 127 4.79 -25.79 17.71
C ASN A 127 4.22 -26.69 18.81
N GLU A 128 3.15 -26.26 19.47
CA GLU A 128 2.65 -26.91 20.66
C GLU A 128 1.18 -27.29 20.51
N ASN A 129 0.47 -26.75 19.52
CA ASN A 129 -0.97 -26.90 19.39
C ASN A 129 -1.38 -27.04 17.93
N ILE A 130 -2.23 -28.03 17.69
CA ILE A 130 -2.87 -28.28 16.40
C ILE A 130 -4.38 -28.38 16.58
N LYS A 131 -5.11 -28.17 15.49
CA LYS A 131 -6.58 -28.18 15.47
C LYS A 131 -7.08 -29.32 14.58
N ASP A 132 -8.01 -30.12 15.09
CA ASP A 132 -8.67 -31.15 14.29
C ASP A 132 -9.77 -30.58 13.38
N GLU A 133 -10.31 -31.40 12.49
CA GLU A 133 -11.42 -31.03 11.59
C GLU A 133 -12.70 -30.65 12.33
N SER A 134 -12.89 -31.16 13.56
CA SER A 134 -14.00 -30.80 14.45
C SER A 134 -13.79 -29.44 15.14
N GLY A 135 -12.63 -28.82 14.91
CA GLY A 135 -12.24 -27.53 15.45
C GLY A 135 -11.75 -27.56 16.90
N LYS A 136 -11.49 -28.74 17.47
CA LYS A 136 -10.94 -28.93 18.80
C LYS A 136 -9.41 -28.83 18.77
N TRP A 137 -8.88 -28.19 19.81
CA TRP A 137 -7.45 -28.00 19.99
C TRP A 137 -6.81 -29.17 20.73
N HIS A 138 -5.67 -29.63 20.22
CA HIS A 138 -4.87 -30.69 20.81
C HIS A 138 -3.45 -30.22 21.02
N ARG A 139 -2.87 -30.57 22.17
CA ARG A 139 -1.48 -30.28 22.50
C ARG A 139 -0.56 -31.33 21.86
N VAL A 140 0.49 -30.86 21.20
CA VAL A 140 1.54 -31.70 20.61
C VAL A 140 2.61 -31.98 21.67
N TRP A 141 2.96 -33.26 21.78
CA TRP A 141 4.01 -33.77 22.63
C TRP A 141 5.12 -34.38 21.79
N THR A 142 6.34 -34.40 22.33
CA THR A 142 7.50 -35.04 21.68
C THR A 142 8.00 -36.16 22.58
N ASN A 143 8.14 -37.36 22.03
CA ASN A 143 8.70 -38.49 22.76
C ASN A 143 10.23 -38.41 22.84
N SER A 144 10.86 -39.27 23.65
CA SER A 144 12.33 -39.35 23.78
C SER A 144 13.08 -39.55 22.45
N ASP A 145 12.44 -40.21 21.49
CA ASP A 145 13.00 -40.49 20.16
C ASP A 145 12.80 -39.34 19.16
N GLY A 146 12.21 -38.22 19.59
CA GLY A 146 11.97 -37.04 18.76
C GLY A 146 10.67 -37.05 17.94
N TYR A 147 9.87 -38.12 18.02
CA TYR A 147 8.57 -38.19 17.33
C TYR A 147 7.50 -37.35 18.01
N LYS A 148 6.73 -36.62 17.19
CA LYS A 148 5.61 -35.78 17.63
C LYS A 148 4.30 -36.58 17.67
N PHE A 149 3.51 -36.38 18.71
CA PHE A 149 2.21 -37.04 18.88
C PHE A 149 1.21 -36.15 19.61
N ILE A 150 -0.08 -36.43 19.43
CA ILE A 150 -1.18 -35.89 20.24
C ILE A 150 -1.82 -37.00 21.06
N GLU A 151 -2.48 -36.62 22.15
CA GLU A 151 -3.23 -37.55 23.00
C GLU A 151 -4.74 -37.33 22.81
N ILE A 152 -5.42 -38.32 22.26
CA ILE A 152 -6.88 -38.32 22.07
C ILE A 152 -7.46 -39.47 22.89
N ASN A 153 -8.30 -39.14 23.88
CA ASN A 153 -8.97 -40.12 24.75
C ASN A 153 -8.00 -41.13 25.41
N GLY A 154 -6.79 -40.69 25.76
CA GLY A 154 -5.74 -41.53 26.36
C GLY A 154 -4.91 -42.34 25.36
N ASN A 155 -5.19 -42.25 24.05
CA ASN A 155 -4.40 -42.88 23.00
C ASN A 155 -3.42 -41.88 22.38
N LYS A 156 -2.19 -42.32 22.16
CA LYS A 156 -1.17 -41.55 21.43
C LYS A 156 -1.39 -41.71 19.93
N VAL A 157 -1.56 -40.59 19.23
CA VAL A 157 -1.67 -40.51 17.77
C VAL A 157 -0.43 -39.79 17.25
N TYR A 158 0.39 -40.50 16.49
CA TYR A 158 1.63 -39.96 15.94
C TYR A 158 1.37 -39.11 14.71
N LEU A 159 2.12 -38.01 14.61
CA LEU A 159 2.02 -37.02 13.54
C LEU A 159 3.17 -37.20 12.55
N ARG A 160 2.88 -37.04 11.26
CA ARG A 160 3.81 -37.17 10.15
C ARG A 160 3.96 -35.86 9.38
#